data_AF-A0ABD0S0W1-F1
#
_entry.id   AF-A0ABD0S0W1-F1
#
_cell.length_a   1.000
_cell.length_b   1.000
_cell.length_c   1.000
_cell.angle_alpha   90.00
_cell.angle_beta   90.00
_cell.angle_gamma   90.00
#
_symmetry.space_group_name_H-M   'P 1'
#
loop_
_entity.id
_entity.type
_entity.pdbx_description
1 polymer ?
#
loop_
_entity_poly.entity_id
_entity_poly.type
_entity_poly.pdbx_seq_one_letter_code
_entity_poly.pdbx_strand_id
1 'polypeptide(L)' 'RKEHRVVRLDHRPESVVLVEGSNTFTLLNFLINCKSLVAGAGSQAGLPPTLLAPTAFKGATLHSLK' A
#
# COMPACT_ATOMS: atom_id res chain seq x y z
N ARG A 1 -19.56 10.85 -18.39
CA ARG A 1 -18.36 11.41 -17.72
C ARG A 1 -18.62 11.29 -16.22
N LYS A 2 -18.14 10.23 -15.55
CA LYS A 2 -18.43 10.01 -14.12
C LYS A 2 -17.53 10.95 -13.30
N GLU A 3 -18.18 11.86 -12.58
CA GLU A 3 -17.55 12.81 -11.68
C GLU A 3 -16.87 12.04 -10.54
N HIS A 4 -15.55 12.19 -10.44
CA HIS A 4 -14.75 11.57 -9.40
C HIS A 4 -15.06 12.28 -8.08
N ARG A 5 -16.02 11.75 -7.32
CA ARG A 5 -16.35 12.21 -5.97
C ARG A 5 -15.07 12.08 -5.14
N VAL A 6 -14.39 13.20 -4.89
CA VAL A 6 -13.18 13.24 -4.07
C VAL A 6 -13.60 12.96 -2.63
N VAL A 7 -13.54 11.69 -2.24
CA VAL A 7 -13.73 11.29 -0.83
C VAL A 7 -12.50 11.76 -0.08
N ARG A 8 -12.68 12.60 0.93
CA ARG A 8 -11.61 13.05 1.83
C ARG A 8 -11.24 11.90 2.77
N LEU A 9 -10.48 10.95 2.26
CA LEU A 9 -10.07 9.74 2.98
C LEU A 9 -8.73 9.93 3.70
N ASP A 10 -7.99 11.00 3.40
CA ASP A 10 -6.69 11.29 3.99
C ASP A 10 -6.75 11.30 5.52
N HIS A 11 -5.69 10.81 6.16
CA HIS A 11 -5.56 10.62 7.61
C HIS A 11 -6.48 9.53 8.20
N ARG A 12 -6.99 8.62 7.37
CA ARG A 12 -7.75 7.44 7.82
C ARG A 12 -6.99 6.14 7.52
N PRO A 13 -7.23 5.05 8.26
CA PRO A 13 -6.61 3.75 7.97
C PRO A 13 -6.85 3.24 6.54
N GLU A 14 -7.95 3.65 5.92
CA GLU A 14 -8.35 3.26 4.57
C GLU A 14 -7.67 4.10 3.47
N SER A 15 -6.84 5.09 3.82
CA SER A 15 -6.13 5.94 2.88
C SER A 15 -5.24 5.11 1.94
N VAL A 16 -5.35 5.35 0.63
CA VAL A 16 -4.55 4.67 -0.39
C VAL A 16 -3.93 5.67 -1.36
N VAL A 17 -2.73 5.36 -1.85
CA VAL A 17 -2.04 6.14 -2.87
C VAL A 17 -1.71 5.22 -4.05
N LEU A 18 -2.12 5.62 -5.26
CA LEU A 18 -1.69 4.98 -6.50
C LEU A 18 -0.33 5.54 -6.91
N VAL A 19 0.65 4.67 -7.12
CA VAL A 19 1.98 5.04 -7.61
C VAL A 19 2.24 4.34 -8.94
N GLU A 20 2.57 5.12 -9.96
CA GLU A 20 2.82 4.64 -11.32
C GLU A 20 4.12 5.25 -11.88
N GLY A 21 4.77 4.54 -12.79
CA GLY A 21 5.98 5.00 -13.49
C GLY A 21 7.19 4.08 -13.33
N SER A 22 8.29 4.47 -13.96
CA SER A 22 9.51 3.65 -14.11
C SER A 22 10.15 3.23 -12.80
N ASN A 23 9.99 4.02 -11.74
CA ASN A 23 10.68 3.83 -10.47
C ASN A 23 9.85 3.09 -9.43
N THR A 24 8.68 2.55 -9.81
CA THR A 24 7.79 1.82 -8.90
C THR A 24 8.48 0.61 -8.26
N PHE A 25 9.33 -0.08 -9.01
CA PHE A 25 10.11 -1.22 -8.48
C PHE A 25 11.12 -0.78 -7.42
N THR A 26 11.78 0.37 -7.60
CA THR A 26 12.70 0.95 -6.62
C THR A 26 11.97 1.34 -5.34
N LEU A 27 10.80 1.96 -5.46
CA LEU A 27 9.94 2.27 -4.31
C LEU A 27 9.54 0.98 -3.57
N LEU A 28 9.13 -0.05 -4.30
CA LEU A 28 8.74 -1.33 -3.71
C LEU A 28 9.90 -1.96 -2.93
N ASN A 29 11.11 -1.94 -3.47
CA ASN A 29 12.31 -2.39 -2.75
C ASN A 29 12.58 -1.55 -1.50
N PHE A 30 12.42 -0.24 -1.57
CA PHE A 30 12.55 0.62 -0.38
C PHE A 30 11.53 0.24 0.70
N LEU A 31 10.25 0.10 0.34
CA LEU A 31 9.17 -0.22 1.27
C LEU A 31 9.38 -1.57 1.97
N ILE A 32 9.86 -2.58 1.25
CA ILE A 32 10.11 -3.93 1.80
C ILE A 32 11.33 -3.93 2.74
N ASN A 33 12.36 -3.15 2.46
CA ASN A 33 13.63 -3.21 3.19
C ASN A 33 13.78 -2.13 4.28
N CYS A 34 12.94 -1.09 4.28
CA CYS A 34 13.05 0.01 5.23
C CYS A 34 12.30 -0.28 6.54
N LYS A 35 13.03 -0.81 7.52
CA LYS A 35 12.48 -1.20 8.84
C LYS A 35 11.84 -0.04 9.61
N SER A 36 12.25 1.20 9.35
CA SER A 36 11.65 2.39 10.01
C SER A 36 10.25 2.74 9.52
N LEU A 37 9.77 2.11 8.43
CA LEU A 37 8.41 2.31 7.93
C LEU A 37 7.36 1.44 8.63
N VAL A 38 7.81 0.40 9.34
CA VAL A 38 6.91 -0.44 10.13
C VAL A 38 6.52 0.34 11.38
N ALA A 39 5.22 0.49 11.63
CA ALA A 39 4.77 1.16 12.83
C ALA A 39 5.30 0.42 14.07
N GLY A 40 5.89 1.15 15.01
CA GLY A 40 6.41 0.57 16.27
C GLY A 40 5.35 0.33 17.33
N ALA A 41 4.15 0.91 17.17
CA ALA A 41 3.05 0.84 18.12
C ALA A 41 1.70 1.09 17.42
N GLY A 42 0.60 0.80 18.12
CA GLY A 42 -0.76 0.97 17.62
C GLY A 42 -1.28 -0.23 16.84
N SER A 43 -2.44 -0.09 16.18
CA SER A 43 -3.13 -1.18 15.49
C SER A 43 -2.38 -1.72 14.26
N GLN A 44 -1.39 -0.98 13.76
CA GLN A 44 -0.54 -1.38 12.63
C GLN A 44 0.87 -1.81 13.07
N ALA A 45 1.11 -1.97 14.38
CA ALA A 45 2.42 -2.32 14.90
C ALA A 45 2.94 -3.62 14.28
N GLY A 46 4.18 -3.61 13.79
CA GLY A 46 4.81 -4.79 13.18
C GLY A 46 4.29 -5.16 11.78
N LEU A 47 3.25 -4.50 11.27
CA LEU A 47 2.75 -4.72 9.93
C LEU A 47 3.57 -3.89 8.92
N PRO A 48 4.17 -4.51 7.89
CA PRO A 48 4.79 -3.76 6.81
C PRO A 48 3.73 -2.98 6.01
N PRO A 49 4.12 -1.88 5.32
CA PRO A 49 3.20 -1.15 4.44
C PRO A 49 2.55 -2.11 3.44
N THR A 50 1.21 -2.14 3.44
CA THR A 50 0.45 -3.07 2.61
C THR A 50 0.50 -2.62 1.15
N LEU A 51 1.10 -3.44 0.29
CA LEU A 51 1.19 -3.20 -1.14
C LEU A 51 -0.01 -3.85 -1.84
N LEU A 52 -0.87 -3.03 -2.43
CA LEU A 52 -1.95 -3.48 -3.31
C LEU A 52 -1.49 -3.31 -4.75
N ALA A 53 -1.40 -4.41 -5.50
CA ALA A 53 -1.18 -4.35 -6.93
C ALA A 53 -2.54 -4.38 -7.64
N PRO A 54 -2.87 -3.41 -8.51
CA PRO A 54 -4.13 -3.41 -9.26
C PRO A 54 -4.18 -4.54 -10.30
N THR A 55 -3.05 -5.19 -10.59
CA THR A 55 -2.92 -6.30 -11.53
C THR A 55 -2.20 -7.47 -10.86
N ALA A 56 -2.58 -8.70 -11.22
CA ALA A 56 -1.83 -9.88 -10.80
C ALA A 56 -0.38 -9.82 -11.35
N PHE A 57 0.59 -10.23 -10.54
CA PHE A 57 2.00 -10.29 -10.92
C PHE A 57 2.59 -11.66 -10.58
N LYS A 58 3.73 -12.00 -11.19
CA LYS A 58 4.40 -13.29 -10.96
C LYS A 58 4.79 -13.41 -9.47
N GLY A 59 4.24 -14.41 -8.79
CA GLY A 59 4.44 -14.62 -7.35
C GLY A 59 3.39 -13.96 -6.45
N ALA A 60 2.41 -13.25 -7.02
CA ALA A 60 1.27 -12.75 -6.25
C ALA A 60 0.44 -13.92 -5.68
N THR A 61 0.07 -13.83 -4.41
CA THR A 61 -0.81 -14.79 -3.72
C THR A 61 -1.93 -14.04 -3.01
N LEU A 62 -3.19 -14.41 -3.29
CA LEU A 62 -4.36 -13.87 -2.61
C LEU A 62 -4.56 -14.62 -1.29
N HIS A 63 -4.56 -13.87 -0.19
CA HIS A 63 -4.92 -14.40 1.12
C HIS A 63 -6.23 -13.75 1.55
N SER A 64 -7.22 -14.56 1.92
CA SER A 64 -8.42 -14.03 2.57
C SER A 64 -8.00 -13.48 3.94
N LEU A 65 -8.14 -12.17 4.13
CA LEU A 65 -8.08 -11.60 5.48
C LEU A 65 -9.31 -12.10 6.27
N LYS A 66 -9.06 -12.62 7.47
CA LYS A 66 -10.10 -12.96 8.44
C LYS A 66 -10.61 -11.71 9.15
#